data_AF-A0AAE0S2P5-F1
#
_entry.id   AF-A0AAE0S2P5-F1
#
_cell.length_a   1.000
_cell.length_b   1.000
_cell.length_c   1.000
_cell.angle_alpha   90.00
_cell.angle_beta   90.00
_cell.angle_gamma   90.00
#
_symmetry.space_group_name_H-M   'P 1'
#
loop_
_entity.id
_entity.type
_entity.pdbx_description
1 polymer ?
#
loop_
_entity_poly.entity_id
_entity_poly.type
_entity_poly.pdbx_seq_one_letter_code
_entity_poly.pdbx_strand_id
1 'polypeptide(L)'
;MGAPKEIKILVVDDFSMMRKIVINILAELGYNNVQESANGEEAFQLLVSQGDFGLLITDWHMPKMNGLELLQKVRGNPTLSKLPDYLCRCGKNFCSLCLSLLLINSIRYLTVPRVDLHMHSVCSDGTDTPAELMEMAGREKIAVVSLTDHDTLKGIPEAMQSAEELGIRLIPGIELSAKSENGSMHILGYQVDIQNPELNILTENMRIHRSRRNSIMLERLRSEGIDITEEELITANPPDTVIGRPHIARLMIEKSYVSGFQEAFYKYLGNECPAFVSKEIYNYREIINTVKQSGGMVFLAHPITLMLEEDALFNLLKDMKDAGLDGVEIWNSSQKDSLIKVLREYAAKLDLMMSGGSDFHGHNKNSTRMGKDYYGNWLTQDLMSPSLFE
;
A
#
# COMPACT_ATOMS: atom_id res chain seq x y z
N MET A 1 -4.02 25.39 23.72
CA MET A 1 -4.26 24.07 24.34
C MET A 1 -5.23 24.27 25.49
N GLY A 2 -6.49 23.82 25.33
CA GLY A 2 -7.45 23.83 26.43
C GLY A 2 -7.10 22.73 27.44
N ALA A 3 -7.54 22.89 28.69
CA ALA A 3 -7.35 21.87 29.72
C ALA A 3 -7.84 20.49 29.24
N PRO A 4 -7.18 19.37 29.63
CA PRO A 4 -7.66 18.03 29.31
C PRO A 4 -9.10 17.87 29.75
N LYS A 5 -9.95 17.32 28.89
CA LYS A 5 -11.31 16.99 29.32
C LYS A 5 -11.25 15.71 30.16
N GLU A 6 -11.68 15.79 31.42
CA GLU A 6 -11.66 14.68 32.39
C GLU A 6 -12.60 13.50 32.06
N ILE A 7 -13.20 13.49 30.88
CA ILE A 7 -14.15 12.46 30.47
C ILE A 7 -13.40 11.14 30.23
N LYS A 8 -13.80 10.08 30.96
CA LYS A 8 -13.34 8.71 30.69
C LYS A 8 -14.07 8.14 29.47
N ILE A 9 -13.33 7.72 28.45
CA ILE A 9 -13.88 7.22 27.18
C ILE A 9 -13.54 5.74 27.02
N LEU A 10 -14.51 4.92 26.60
CA LEU A 10 -14.27 3.52 26.20
C LEU A 10 -14.31 3.42 24.67
N VAL A 11 -13.25 2.91 24.08
CA VAL A 11 -13.14 2.62 22.63
C VAL A 11 -13.17 1.11 22.44
N VAL A 12 -14.12 0.62 21.63
CA VAL A 12 -14.34 -0.81 21.42
C VAL A 12 -14.27 -1.12 19.93
N ASP A 13 -13.30 -1.92 19.54
CA ASP A 13 -13.06 -2.33 18.16
C ASP A 13 -12.17 -3.59 18.19
N ASP A 14 -12.45 -4.58 17.36
CA ASP A 14 -11.67 -5.82 17.32
C ASP A 14 -10.32 -5.67 16.63
N PHE A 15 -10.16 -4.65 15.80
CA PHE A 15 -8.88 -4.25 15.22
C PHE A 15 -8.11 -3.33 16.17
N SER A 16 -7.00 -3.83 16.71
CA SER A 16 -6.11 -3.05 17.59
C SER A 16 -5.61 -1.74 16.97
N MET A 17 -5.40 -1.74 15.65
CA MET A 17 -5.03 -0.55 14.91
C MET A 17 -6.12 0.52 14.93
N MET A 18 -7.39 0.13 14.75
CA MET A 18 -8.49 1.10 14.75
C MET A 18 -8.63 1.74 16.13
N ARG A 19 -8.46 0.96 17.20
CA ARG A 19 -8.41 1.50 18.56
C ARG A 19 -7.30 2.53 18.72
N LYS A 20 -6.07 2.21 18.28
CA LYS A 20 -4.94 3.17 18.30
C LYS A 20 -5.25 4.45 17.54
N ILE A 21 -5.85 4.37 16.35
CA ILE A 21 -6.24 5.53 15.53
C ILE A 21 -7.25 6.41 16.29
N VAL A 22 -8.31 5.80 16.84
CA VAL A 22 -9.35 6.51 17.60
C VAL A 22 -8.74 7.17 18.84
N ILE A 23 -7.90 6.44 19.59
CA ILE A 23 -7.23 6.93 20.81
C ILE A 23 -6.32 8.13 20.47
N ASN A 24 -5.55 8.06 19.39
CA ASN A 24 -4.67 9.15 18.96
C ASN A 24 -5.48 10.40 18.57
N ILE A 25 -6.60 10.24 17.85
CA ILE A 25 -7.51 11.35 17.52
C ILE A 25 -8.11 11.96 18.79
N LEU A 26 -8.52 11.13 19.77
CA LEU A 26 -9.03 11.61 21.05
C LEU A 26 -7.96 12.40 21.82
N ALA A 27 -6.71 11.93 21.82
CA ALA A 27 -5.59 12.63 22.44
C ALA A 27 -5.31 13.99 21.77
N GLU A 28 -5.33 14.07 20.43
CA GLU A 28 -5.22 15.34 19.68
C GLU A 28 -6.32 16.34 20.06
N LEU A 29 -7.52 15.82 20.38
CA LEU A 29 -8.66 16.62 20.84
C LEU A 29 -8.65 16.96 22.34
N GLY A 30 -7.61 16.51 23.07
CA GLY A 30 -7.43 16.76 24.50
C GLY A 30 -8.16 15.77 25.43
N TYR A 31 -8.59 14.62 24.91
CA TYR A 31 -9.15 13.52 25.69
C TYR A 31 -8.10 12.43 25.88
N ASN A 32 -7.45 12.41 27.03
CA ASN A 32 -6.36 11.47 27.32
C ASN A 32 -6.78 10.31 28.25
N ASN A 33 -7.98 10.37 28.82
CA ASN A 33 -8.51 9.32 29.71
C ASN A 33 -9.31 8.29 28.88
N VAL A 34 -8.60 7.50 28.09
CA VAL A 34 -9.21 6.51 27.18
C VAL A 34 -8.84 5.10 27.61
N GLN A 35 -9.83 4.21 27.61
CA GLN A 35 -9.67 2.78 27.82
C GLN A 35 -10.15 2.04 26.56
N GLU A 36 -9.57 0.88 26.29
CA GLU A 36 -9.87 0.09 25.10
C GLU A 36 -10.39 -1.32 25.42
N SER A 37 -11.12 -1.89 24.48
CA SER A 37 -11.54 -3.30 24.50
C SER A 37 -11.67 -3.85 23.09
N ALA A 38 -11.42 -5.16 22.93
CA ALA A 38 -11.41 -5.82 21.62
C ALA A 38 -12.76 -6.44 21.21
N ASN A 39 -13.79 -6.39 22.06
CA ASN A 39 -15.10 -6.97 21.78
C ASN A 39 -16.18 -6.44 22.73
N GLY A 40 -17.45 -6.61 22.36
CA GLY A 40 -18.57 -6.13 23.17
C GLY A 40 -18.73 -6.81 24.54
N GLU A 41 -18.28 -8.05 24.73
CA GLU A 41 -18.40 -8.75 26.03
C GLU A 41 -17.48 -8.14 27.07
N GLU A 42 -16.20 -7.98 26.74
CA GLU A 42 -15.20 -7.33 27.58
C GLU A 42 -15.58 -5.86 27.82
N ALA A 43 -16.00 -5.14 26.78
CA ALA A 43 -16.45 -3.76 26.92
C ALA A 43 -17.61 -3.62 27.91
N PHE A 44 -18.61 -4.50 27.82
CA PHE A 44 -19.74 -4.48 28.77
C PHE A 44 -19.28 -4.78 30.21
N GLN A 45 -18.34 -5.72 30.40
CA GLN A 45 -17.76 -6.00 31.72
C GLN A 45 -17.02 -4.78 32.28
N LEU A 46 -16.25 -4.06 31.45
CA LEU A 46 -15.57 -2.82 31.85
C LEU A 46 -16.57 -1.74 32.27
N LEU A 47 -17.63 -1.53 31.48
CA LEU A 47 -18.67 -0.54 31.77
C LEU A 47 -19.36 -0.82 33.11
N VAL A 48 -19.70 -2.08 33.38
CA VAL A 48 -20.39 -2.48 34.62
C VAL A 48 -19.46 -2.48 35.84
N SER A 49 -18.22 -2.94 35.69
CA SER A 49 -17.29 -3.11 36.81
C SER A 49 -16.61 -1.81 37.24
N GLN A 50 -16.25 -0.95 36.28
CA GLN A 50 -15.48 0.26 36.58
C GLN A 50 -16.35 1.51 36.68
N GLY A 51 -17.51 1.55 36.00
CA GLY A 51 -18.36 2.75 35.98
C GLY A 51 -17.68 4.00 35.41
N ASP A 52 -18.35 5.14 35.55
CA ASP A 52 -17.83 6.50 35.28
C ASP A 52 -17.33 6.81 33.86
N PHE A 53 -17.66 5.97 32.89
CA PHE A 53 -17.48 6.34 31.48
C PHE A 53 -18.44 7.47 31.11
N GLY A 54 -17.94 8.48 30.41
CA GLY A 54 -18.76 9.56 29.88
C GLY A 54 -19.01 9.44 28.37
N LEU A 55 -18.32 8.53 27.68
CA LEU A 55 -18.57 8.21 26.27
C LEU A 55 -18.15 6.76 25.96
N LEU A 56 -19.01 6.06 25.23
CA LEU A 56 -18.71 4.79 24.57
C LEU A 56 -18.61 5.02 23.06
N ILE A 57 -17.49 4.64 22.46
CA ILE A 57 -17.28 4.55 21.00
C ILE A 57 -17.12 3.07 20.67
N THR A 58 -17.99 2.54 19.82
CA THR A 58 -17.97 1.12 19.46
C THR A 58 -18.12 0.92 17.96
N ASP A 59 -17.35 -0.02 17.41
CA ASP A 59 -17.59 -0.57 16.08
C ASP A 59 -18.87 -1.42 16.06
N TRP A 60 -19.45 -1.62 14.87
CA TRP A 60 -20.59 -2.50 14.66
C TRP A 60 -20.19 -3.97 14.68
N HIS A 61 -19.17 -4.38 13.93
CA HIS A 61 -18.86 -5.78 13.64
C HIS A 61 -17.66 -6.25 14.46
N MET A 62 -17.94 -6.86 15.61
CA MET A 62 -16.90 -7.40 16.49
C MET A 62 -17.24 -8.84 16.88
N PRO A 63 -16.23 -9.69 17.18
CA PRO A 63 -16.43 -11.06 17.62
C PRO A 63 -17.01 -11.09 19.04
N LYS A 64 -17.59 -12.24 19.43
CA LYS A 64 -18.26 -12.52 20.72
C LYS A 64 -19.54 -11.71 20.98
N MET A 65 -19.47 -10.39 20.85
CA MET A 65 -20.61 -9.49 20.91
C MET A 65 -20.34 -8.29 20.02
N ASN A 66 -21.26 -8.06 19.09
CA ASN A 66 -21.17 -6.97 18.15
C ASN A 66 -21.61 -5.63 18.80
N GLY A 67 -21.35 -4.50 18.15
CA GLY A 67 -21.65 -3.19 18.70
C GLY A 67 -23.14 -2.98 18.99
N LEU A 68 -24.02 -3.49 18.13
CA LEU A 68 -25.46 -3.35 18.32
C LEU A 68 -25.94 -4.09 19.57
N GLU A 69 -25.46 -5.31 19.78
CA GLU A 69 -25.73 -6.12 20.98
C GLU A 69 -25.17 -5.46 22.24
N LEU A 70 -23.96 -4.89 22.16
CA LEU A 70 -23.37 -4.10 23.25
C LEU A 70 -24.27 -2.93 23.61
N LEU A 71 -24.70 -2.13 22.63
CA LEU A 71 -25.57 -0.98 22.88
C LEU A 71 -26.93 -1.41 23.44
N GLN A 72 -27.51 -2.51 22.97
CA GLN A 72 -28.73 -3.07 23.55
C GLN A 72 -28.53 -3.43 25.04
N LYS A 73 -27.41 -4.06 25.40
CA LYS A 73 -27.09 -4.38 26.81
C LYS A 73 -26.85 -3.13 27.64
N VAL A 74 -26.14 -2.13 27.12
CA VAL A 74 -25.90 -0.83 27.78
C VAL A 74 -27.23 -0.11 28.04
N ARG A 75 -28.13 -0.09 27.05
CA ARG A 75 -29.45 0.55 27.17
C ARG A 75 -30.42 -0.22 28.06
N GLY A 76 -30.29 -1.55 28.10
CA GLY A 76 -31.05 -2.42 29.01
C GLY A 76 -30.57 -2.38 30.47
N ASN A 77 -29.39 -1.81 30.73
CA ASN A 77 -28.84 -1.71 32.08
C ASN A 77 -29.27 -0.39 32.75
N PRO A 78 -29.94 -0.42 33.92
CA PRO A 78 -30.42 0.78 34.60
C PRO A 78 -29.33 1.83 34.91
N THR A 79 -28.12 1.40 35.24
CA THR A 79 -27.01 2.31 35.59
C THR A 79 -26.29 2.88 34.37
N LEU A 80 -26.32 2.18 33.23
CA LEU A 80 -25.64 2.58 32.00
C LEU A 80 -26.57 3.18 30.94
N SER A 81 -27.90 3.11 31.14
CA SER A 81 -28.91 3.59 30.19
C SER A 81 -28.75 5.06 29.77
N LYS A 82 -28.10 5.89 30.61
CA LYS A 82 -27.84 7.31 30.36
C LYS A 82 -26.45 7.60 29.78
N LEU A 83 -25.59 6.59 29.65
CA LEU A 83 -24.26 6.72 29.06
C LEU A 83 -24.41 7.22 27.63
N PRO A 84 -23.80 8.36 27.26
CA PRO A 84 -23.67 8.74 25.86
C PRO A 84 -22.93 7.64 25.09
N ASP A 85 -23.57 7.10 24.06
CA ASP A 85 -22.96 6.12 23.18
C ASP A 85 -22.93 6.65 21.75
N TYR A 86 -21.91 6.20 21.02
CA TYR A 86 -21.78 6.42 19.59
C TYR A 86 -21.54 5.08 18.92
N LEU A 87 -22.53 4.67 18.11
CA LEU A 87 -22.34 3.61 17.14
C LEU A 87 -21.74 4.24 15.89
N CYS A 88 -20.53 3.84 15.52
CA CYS A 88 -19.97 4.18 14.22
C CYS A 88 -20.83 3.54 13.12
N ARG A 89 -21.86 4.25 12.65
CA ARG A 89 -22.71 3.82 11.52
C ARG A 89 -22.64 4.83 10.39
N CYS A 90 -22.35 4.34 9.18
CA CYS A 90 -22.51 5.08 7.94
C CYS A 90 -24.01 5.40 7.71
N GLY A 91 -24.47 6.62 8.00
CA GLY A 91 -25.85 7.03 7.72
C GLY A 91 -26.34 8.28 8.45
N LYS A 92 -27.02 9.16 7.72
CA LYS A 92 -27.32 10.57 8.02
C LYS A 92 -28.36 10.79 9.12
N ASN A 93 -28.03 11.63 10.12
CA ASN A 93 -28.83 12.71 10.75
C ASN A 93 -28.60 12.84 12.27
N PHE A 94 -27.72 13.72 12.79
CA PHE A 94 -27.64 13.91 14.27
C PHE A 94 -27.08 15.28 14.76
N CYS A 95 -27.32 15.50 16.06
CA CYS A 95 -27.35 16.69 16.93
C CYS A 95 -26.03 17.49 17.11
N SER A 96 -26.06 18.62 17.83
CA SER A 96 -24.99 19.64 17.89
C SER A 96 -23.61 19.20 18.40
N LEU A 97 -23.51 18.12 19.19
CA LEU A 97 -22.22 17.49 19.56
C LEU A 97 -21.64 16.67 18.39
N CYS A 98 -22.50 16.12 17.53
CA CYS A 98 -22.09 15.58 16.24
C CYS A 98 -21.59 16.68 15.31
N LEU A 99 -22.03 17.94 15.44
CA LEU A 99 -21.53 19.02 14.58
C LEU A 99 -20.06 19.33 14.82
N SER A 100 -19.58 19.31 16.08
CA SER A 100 -18.16 19.49 16.39
C SER A 100 -17.29 18.29 16.00
N LEU A 101 -17.87 17.10 15.96
CA LEU A 101 -17.23 15.86 15.49
C LEU A 101 -17.33 15.68 13.95
N LEU A 102 -18.35 16.27 13.30
CA LEU A 102 -18.57 16.34 11.83
C LEU A 102 -17.86 17.54 11.17
N LEU A 103 -17.61 18.63 11.90
CA LEU A 103 -16.78 19.75 11.44
C LEU A 103 -15.34 19.31 11.18
N ILE A 104 -14.95 18.18 11.77
CA ILE A 104 -13.85 17.40 11.28
C ILE A 104 -14.44 16.44 10.24
N ASN A 105 -14.09 16.63 8.97
CA ASN A 105 -14.28 15.65 7.88
C ASN A 105 -13.61 14.27 8.18
N SER A 106 -13.25 13.97 9.44
CA SER A 106 -12.48 12.82 9.93
C SER A 106 -13.30 11.55 10.18
N ILE A 107 -14.63 11.59 10.27
CA ILE A 107 -15.40 10.41 10.71
C ILE A 107 -15.65 9.38 9.59
N ARG A 108 -15.51 9.76 8.32
CA ARG A 108 -15.33 8.76 7.25
C ARG A 108 -14.00 8.00 7.37
N TYR A 109 -13.00 8.58 8.05
CA TYR A 109 -11.66 8.01 8.21
C TYR A 109 -11.50 7.16 9.48
N LEU A 110 -12.52 7.12 10.34
CA LEU A 110 -12.53 6.32 11.58
C LEU A 110 -13.13 4.91 11.41
N THR A 111 -13.52 4.53 10.19
CA THR A 111 -14.19 3.23 9.96
C THR A 111 -13.62 2.43 8.79
N VAL A 112 -12.88 3.07 7.87
CA VAL A 112 -12.19 2.34 6.81
C VAL A 112 -10.72 2.78 6.77
N PRO A 113 -9.79 1.89 7.14
CA PRO A 113 -8.37 2.14 7.04
C PRO A 113 -7.99 2.62 5.63
N ARG A 114 -7.27 3.74 5.55
CA ARG A 114 -6.60 4.13 4.31
C ARG A 114 -5.46 3.14 4.08
N VAL A 115 -5.25 2.78 2.83
CA VAL A 115 -4.27 1.75 2.47
C VAL A 115 -3.41 2.20 1.30
N ASP A 116 -2.19 1.70 1.22
CA ASP A 116 -1.36 1.84 0.03
C ASP A 116 -0.48 0.59 -0.15
N LEU A 117 -0.90 -0.31 -1.04
CA LEU A 117 -0.25 -1.61 -1.22
C LEU A 117 0.75 -1.62 -2.39
N HIS A 118 1.21 -0.46 -2.86
CA HIS A 118 2.19 -0.38 -3.93
C HIS A 118 3.02 0.90 -3.84
N MET A 119 4.26 0.81 -3.38
CA MET A 119 5.20 1.93 -3.29
C MET A 119 6.65 1.48 -3.36
N HIS A 120 7.53 2.41 -3.70
CA HIS A 120 8.95 2.16 -3.97
C HIS A 120 9.83 3.09 -3.17
N SER A 121 10.89 2.53 -2.59
CA SER A 121 11.92 3.24 -1.83
C SER A 121 13.20 3.39 -2.65
N VAL A 122 14.20 4.04 -2.04
CA VAL A 122 15.57 4.07 -2.59
C VAL A 122 16.24 2.70 -2.73
N CYS A 123 15.68 1.63 -2.17
CA CYS A 123 16.20 0.28 -2.39
C CYS A 123 15.96 -0.21 -3.84
N SER A 124 14.98 0.38 -4.53
CA SER A 124 14.79 0.19 -5.96
C SER A 124 14.87 1.53 -6.70
N ASP A 125 13.80 2.05 -7.29
CA ASP A 125 13.78 3.30 -8.06
C ASP A 125 12.85 4.38 -7.47
N GLY A 126 12.55 4.30 -6.18
CA GLY A 126 12.00 5.38 -5.40
C GLY A 126 13.02 6.48 -5.09
N THR A 127 12.60 7.44 -4.27
CA THR A 127 13.43 8.60 -3.89
C THR A 127 13.56 8.80 -2.39
N ASP A 128 12.70 8.16 -1.63
CA ASP A 128 12.58 8.29 -0.18
C ASP A 128 13.01 6.97 0.47
N THR A 129 13.64 7.03 1.65
CA THR A 129 14.05 5.83 2.37
C THR A 129 12.84 5.02 2.83
N PRO A 130 13.00 3.72 3.11
CA PRO A 130 11.94 2.93 3.71
C PRO A 130 11.34 3.58 4.97
N ALA A 131 12.17 4.19 5.83
CA ALA A 131 11.71 4.93 7.00
C ALA A 131 10.91 6.21 6.64
N GLU A 132 11.42 7.02 5.71
CA GLU A 132 10.75 8.25 5.25
C GLU A 132 9.38 7.96 4.64
N LEU A 133 9.24 6.85 3.90
CA LEU A 133 7.96 6.40 3.37
C LEU A 133 6.96 6.07 4.48
N MET A 134 7.41 5.43 5.57
CA MET A 134 6.53 5.14 6.71
C MET A 134 6.12 6.43 7.44
N GLU A 135 7.03 7.38 7.62
CA GLU A 135 6.71 8.70 8.18
C GLU A 135 5.71 9.47 7.31
N MET A 136 5.86 9.39 5.99
CA MET A 136 4.90 9.94 5.02
C MET A 136 3.53 9.28 5.16
N ALA A 137 3.48 7.95 5.23
CA ALA A 137 2.24 7.19 5.43
C ALA A 137 1.55 7.61 6.74
N GLY A 138 2.30 7.77 7.83
CA GLY A 138 1.79 8.25 9.10
C GLY A 138 1.19 9.66 9.01
N ARG A 139 1.88 10.59 8.35
CA ARG A 139 1.37 11.96 8.09
C ARG A 139 0.09 11.96 7.26
N GLU A 140 0.02 11.10 6.25
CA GLU A 140 -1.15 10.92 5.39
C GLU A 140 -2.22 10.02 6.02
N LYS A 141 -2.05 9.60 7.29
CA LYS A 141 -2.98 8.77 8.05
C LYS A 141 -3.33 7.46 7.32
N ILE A 142 -2.34 6.88 6.65
CA ILE A 142 -2.42 5.57 6.00
C ILE A 142 -2.14 4.52 7.07
N ALA A 143 -3.04 3.55 7.15
CA ALA A 143 -3.10 2.60 8.23
C ALA A 143 -2.43 1.27 7.83
N VAL A 144 -2.58 0.86 6.56
CA VAL A 144 -1.92 -0.34 6.02
C VAL A 144 -1.10 0.01 4.79
N VAL A 145 0.15 -0.45 4.76
CA VAL A 145 1.05 -0.23 3.62
C VAL A 145 1.69 -1.54 3.17
N SER A 146 2.13 -1.60 1.92
CA SER A 146 3.08 -2.60 1.46
C SER A 146 4.21 -1.91 0.70
N LEU A 147 5.44 -2.09 1.19
CA LEU A 147 6.64 -1.68 0.45
C LEU A 147 6.92 -2.76 -0.58
N THR A 148 6.99 -2.39 -1.86
CA THR A 148 7.00 -3.33 -3.00
C THR A 148 8.13 -2.98 -3.96
N ASP A 149 9.32 -2.73 -3.43
CA ASP A 149 10.49 -2.39 -4.22
C ASP A 149 10.73 -3.39 -5.37
N HIS A 150 11.22 -2.86 -6.52
CA HIS A 150 11.49 -3.70 -7.68
C HIS A 150 12.61 -4.72 -7.42
N ASP A 151 12.27 -6.01 -7.58
CA ASP A 151 13.18 -7.16 -7.52
C ASP A 151 14.04 -7.24 -6.24
N THR A 152 13.64 -6.62 -5.11
CA THR A 152 14.40 -6.64 -3.86
C THR A 152 13.52 -6.55 -2.61
N LEU A 153 13.99 -7.13 -1.52
CA LEU A 153 13.37 -7.08 -0.19
C LEU A 153 14.20 -6.28 0.81
N LYS A 154 15.29 -5.64 0.37
CA LYS A 154 16.29 -5.01 1.26
C LYS A 154 15.71 -3.88 2.12
N GLY A 155 14.67 -3.19 1.66
CA GLY A 155 14.00 -2.13 2.40
C GLY A 155 13.00 -2.61 3.45
N ILE A 156 12.56 -3.88 3.39
CA ILE A 156 11.49 -4.39 4.26
C ILE A 156 11.85 -4.32 5.75
N PRO A 157 13.05 -4.73 6.23
CA PRO A 157 13.38 -4.67 7.65
C PRO A 157 13.31 -3.26 8.24
N GLU A 158 13.84 -2.26 7.51
CA GLU A 158 13.81 -0.86 7.94
C GLU A 158 12.36 -0.32 7.96
N ALA A 159 11.59 -0.58 6.90
CA ALA A 159 10.19 -0.17 6.86
C ALA A 159 9.35 -0.82 7.96
N MET A 160 9.58 -2.11 8.28
CA MET A 160 8.89 -2.81 9.36
C MET A 160 9.14 -2.13 10.71
N GLN A 161 10.39 -1.77 10.99
CA GLN A 161 10.77 -1.08 12.23
C GLN A 161 10.06 0.28 12.33
N SER A 162 10.15 1.12 11.30
CA SER A 162 9.51 2.44 11.31
C SER A 162 7.98 2.36 11.33
N ALA A 163 7.38 1.36 10.66
CA ALA A 163 5.95 1.14 10.67
C ALA A 163 5.45 0.76 12.08
N GLU A 164 6.19 -0.07 12.82
CA GLU A 164 5.85 -0.46 14.19
C GLU A 164 5.80 0.76 15.13
N GLU A 165 6.82 1.62 15.05
CA GLU A 165 6.93 2.85 15.85
C GLU A 165 5.77 3.82 15.57
N LEU A 166 5.29 3.85 14.32
CA LEU A 166 4.19 4.73 13.87
C LEU A 166 2.80 4.09 14.00
N GLY A 167 2.72 2.82 14.41
CA GLY A 167 1.46 2.08 14.50
C GLY A 167 0.81 1.76 13.15
N ILE A 168 1.60 1.70 12.08
CA ILE A 168 1.18 1.34 10.72
C ILE A 168 1.38 -0.16 10.53
N ARG A 169 0.42 -0.85 9.91
CA ARG A 169 0.64 -2.26 9.51
C ARG A 169 1.38 -2.27 8.19
N LEU A 170 2.60 -2.80 8.22
CA LEU A 170 3.32 -3.13 7.01
C LEU A 170 3.04 -4.58 6.61
N ILE A 171 2.64 -4.78 5.36
CA ILE A 171 2.60 -6.08 4.68
C ILE A 171 3.90 -6.21 3.88
N PRO A 172 4.79 -7.17 4.20
CA PRO A 172 5.99 -7.42 3.41
C PRO A 172 5.63 -7.65 1.95
N GLY A 173 6.15 -6.81 1.07
CA GLY A 173 5.82 -6.83 -0.34
C GLY A 173 7.07 -6.85 -1.24
N ILE A 174 6.84 -7.12 -2.51
CA ILE A 174 7.86 -7.04 -3.56
C ILE A 174 7.18 -6.85 -4.91
N GLU A 175 7.81 -6.12 -5.83
CA GLU A 175 7.40 -6.08 -7.23
C GLU A 175 8.43 -6.78 -8.12
N LEU A 176 8.07 -7.93 -8.67
CA LEU A 176 8.95 -8.75 -9.53
C LEU A 176 8.64 -8.50 -10.99
N SER A 177 9.66 -8.23 -11.79
CA SER A 177 9.46 -8.07 -13.23
C SER A 177 9.42 -9.41 -13.99
N ALA A 178 8.41 -9.56 -14.83
CA ALA A 178 8.18 -10.70 -15.71
C ALA A 178 8.20 -10.28 -17.18
N LYS A 179 8.42 -11.26 -18.06
CA LYS A 179 8.29 -11.09 -19.51
C LYS A 179 6.83 -10.85 -19.91
N SER A 180 6.60 -9.91 -20.82
CA SER A 180 5.31 -9.67 -21.49
C SER A 180 5.52 -9.58 -23.01
N GLU A 181 4.48 -9.85 -23.80
CA GLU A 181 4.53 -9.67 -25.26
C GLU A 181 4.74 -8.20 -25.66
N ASN A 182 4.13 -7.27 -24.92
CA ASN A 182 4.15 -5.83 -25.21
C ASN A 182 5.12 -5.02 -24.33
N GLY A 183 6.16 -5.66 -23.77
CA GLY A 183 7.17 -5.00 -22.94
C GLY A 183 7.42 -5.72 -21.61
N SER A 184 7.22 -5.03 -20.49
CA SER A 184 7.41 -5.58 -19.14
C SER A 184 6.07 -5.78 -18.42
N MET A 185 5.88 -6.96 -17.84
CA MET A 185 4.82 -7.25 -16.87
C MET A 185 5.43 -7.15 -15.47
N HIS A 186 4.67 -6.66 -14.50
CA HIS A 186 5.10 -6.69 -13.11
C HIS A 186 4.10 -7.44 -12.25
N ILE A 187 4.65 -8.16 -11.27
CA ILE A 187 3.92 -9.05 -10.39
C ILE A 187 4.22 -8.64 -8.95
N LEU A 188 3.17 -8.27 -8.22
CA LEU A 188 3.25 -7.95 -6.81
C LEU A 188 3.17 -9.25 -6.00
N GLY A 189 4.10 -9.41 -5.06
CA GLY A 189 4.02 -10.38 -3.99
C GLY A 189 3.62 -9.67 -2.70
N TYR A 190 2.61 -10.17 -2.00
CA TYR A 190 2.21 -9.68 -0.67
C TYR A 190 2.37 -10.78 0.38
N GLN A 191 2.64 -10.39 1.63
CA GLN A 191 2.85 -11.30 2.75
C GLN A 191 3.96 -12.33 2.49
N VAL A 192 5.01 -11.92 1.75
CA VAL A 192 6.13 -12.81 1.43
C VAL A 192 7.01 -13.06 2.65
N ASP A 193 7.46 -14.31 2.82
CA ASP A 193 8.54 -14.60 3.77
C ASP A 193 9.87 -14.04 3.23
N ILE A 194 10.36 -12.99 3.87
CA ILE A 194 11.61 -12.31 3.47
C ILE A 194 12.86 -13.17 3.66
N GLN A 195 12.76 -14.27 4.43
CA GLN A 195 13.85 -15.22 4.64
C GLN A 195 13.77 -16.41 3.67
N ASN A 196 12.76 -16.47 2.81
CA ASN A 196 12.59 -17.58 1.89
C ASN A 196 13.80 -17.68 0.93
N PRO A 197 14.50 -18.82 0.88
CA PRO A 197 15.73 -18.95 0.11
C PRO A 197 15.49 -18.85 -1.41
N GLU A 198 14.40 -19.41 -1.92
CA GLU A 198 14.09 -19.40 -3.36
C GLU A 198 13.76 -17.98 -3.85
N LEU A 199 12.99 -17.21 -3.08
CA LEU A 199 12.71 -15.81 -3.39
C LEU A 199 13.98 -14.94 -3.33
N ASN A 200 14.86 -15.18 -2.36
CA ASN A 200 16.14 -14.49 -2.25
C ASN A 200 17.10 -14.84 -3.41
N ILE A 201 17.11 -16.09 -3.87
CA ILE A 201 17.89 -16.52 -5.05
C ILE A 201 17.34 -15.85 -6.32
N LEU A 202 16.02 -15.82 -6.49
CA LEU A 202 15.37 -15.20 -7.64
C LEU A 202 15.72 -13.71 -7.74
N THR A 203 15.57 -12.97 -6.64
CA THR A 203 15.84 -11.52 -6.58
C THR A 203 17.31 -11.20 -6.81
N GLU A 204 18.24 -11.98 -6.26
CA GLU A 204 19.67 -11.78 -6.53
C GLU A 204 20.02 -12.04 -8.01
N ASN A 205 19.46 -13.09 -8.61
CA ASN A 205 19.65 -13.34 -10.04
C ASN A 205 19.08 -12.18 -10.88
N MET A 206 17.86 -11.70 -10.58
CA MET A 206 17.27 -10.53 -11.22
C MET A 206 18.17 -9.29 -11.13
N ARG A 207 18.76 -9.04 -9.95
CA ARG A 207 19.71 -7.95 -9.72
C ARG A 207 20.96 -8.07 -10.60
N ILE A 208 21.59 -9.24 -10.63
CA ILE A 208 22.77 -9.53 -11.48
C ILE A 208 22.46 -9.27 -12.95
N HIS A 209 21.30 -9.74 -13.42
CA HIS A 209 20.89 -9.54 -14.81
C HIS A 209 20.60 -8.08 -15.12
N ARG A 210 20.02 -7.34 -14.18
CA ARG A 210 19.78 -5.91 -14.32
C ARG A 210 21.09 -5.13 -14.39
N SER A 211 22.09 -5.47 -13.57
CA SER A 211 23.43 -4.88 -13.64
C SER A 211 24.09 -5.11 -15.02
N ARG A 212 24.10 -6.36 -15.51
CA ARG A 212 24.64 -6.68 -16.85
C ARG A 212 23.92 -5.91 -17.96
N ARG A 213 22.60 -5.78 -17.86
CA ARG A 213 21.81 -4.99 -18.81
C ARG A 213 22.24 -3.53 -18.77
N ASN A 214 22.37 -2.94 -17.57
CA ASN A 214 22.76 -1.55 -17.42
C ASN A 214 24.14 -1.29 -18.04
N SER A 215 25.11 -2.19 -17.89
CA SER A 215 26.42 -2.12 -18.58
C SER A 215 26.28 -1.91 -20.08
N ILE A 216 25.42 -2.72 -20.72
CA ILE A 216 25.17 -2.64 -22.17
C ILE A 216 24.44 -1.32 -22.52
N MET A 217 23.50 -0.88 -21.68
CA MET A 217 22.81 0.39 -21.89
C MET A 217 23.77 1.59 -21.85
N LEU A 218 24.73 1.59 -20.92
CA LEU A 218 25.75 2.63 -20.82
C LEU A 218 26.68 2.65 -22.04
N GLU A 219 27.07 1.48 -22.55
CA GLU A 219 27.87 1.38 -23.79
C GLU A 219 27.12 1.97 -25.00
N ARG A 220 25.82 1.71 -25.09
CA ARG A 220 24.97 2.30 -26.14
C ARG A 220 24.81 3.80 -25.98
N LEU A 221 24.58 4.29 -24.75
CA LEU A 221 24.53 5.73 -24.47
C LEU A 221 25.82 6.45 -24.84
N ARG A 222 26.97 5.82 -24.60
CA ARG A 222 28.27 6.38 -24.99
C ARG A 222 28.37 6.59 -26.50
N SER A 223 27.77 5.70 -27.30
CA SER A 223 27.70 5.84 -28.75
C SER A 223 26.81 7.02 -29.20
N GLU A 224 25.87 7.43 -28.35
CA GLU A 224 25.04 8.63 -28.52
C GLU A 224 25.69 9.90 -27.93
N GLY A 225 26.96 9.84 -27.50
CA GLY A 225 27.69 10.97 -26.91
C GLY A 225 27.37 11.23 -25.42
N ILE A 226 26.72 10.28 -24.74
CA ILE A 226 26.36 10.37 -23.33
C ILE A 226 27.31 9.48 -22.51
N ASP A 227 28.23 10.09 -21.77
CA ASP A 227 29.26 9.37 -21.01
C ASP A 227 28.88 9.29 -19.53
N ILE A 228 28.32 8.14 -19.15
CA ILE A 228 27.97 7.75 -17.78
C ILE A 228 28.62 6.41 -17.50
N THR A 229 29.31 6.31 -16.37
CA THR A 229 30.01 5.09 -15.94
C THR A 229 29.18 4.30 -14.92
N GLU A 230 29.50 3.01 -14.77
CA GLU A 230 28.90 2.18 -13.71
C GLU A 230 29.26 2.67 -12.32
N GLU A 231 30.49 3.17 -12.14
CA GLU A 231 30.96 3.72 -10.86
C GLU A 231 30.14 4.94 -10.44
N GLU A 232 29.82 5.84 -11.38
CA GLU A 232 28.92 6.97 -11.13
C GLU A 232 27.52 6.49 -10.72
N LEU A 233 26.96 5.49 -11.41
CA LEU A 233 25.66 4.91 -11.04
C LEU A 233 25.66 4.30 -9.65
N ILE A 234 26.70 3.54 -9.29
CA ILE A 234 26.79 2.90 -7.98
C ILE A 234 26.96 3.95 -6.89
N THR A 235 27.82 4.95 -7.10
CA THR A 235 28.13 5.97 -6.10
C THR A 235 26.96 6.94 -5.88
N ALA A 236 26.14 7.17 -6.90
CA ALA A 236 24.97 8.05 -6.81
C ALA A 236 23.77 7.43 -6.07
N ASN A 237 23.82 6.15 -5.69
CA ASN A 237 22.71 5.44 -5.06
C ASN A 237 23.13 4.76 -3.75
N PRO A 238 22.19 4.50 -2.83
CA PRO A 238 22.49 3.73 -1.63
C PRO A 238 23.07 2.33 -1.95
N PRO A 239 23.84 1.73 -1.04
CA PRO A 239 24.30 0.36 -1.19
C PRO A 239 23.15 -0.61 -1.46
N ASP A 240 23.40 -1.63 -2.28
CA ASP A 240 22.44 -2.68 -2.66
C ASP A 240 21.19 -2.24 -3.44
N THR A 241 21.11 -0.97 -3.86
CA THR A 241 20.02 -0.46 -4.71
C THR A 241 19.87 -1.26 -6.00
N VAL A 242 18.64 -1.58 -6.39
CA VAL A 242 18.33 -2.21 -7.69
C VAL A 242 18.32 -1.16 -8.79
N ILE A 243 19.51 -0.85 -9.30
CA ILE A 243 19.72 0.17 -10.32
C ILE A 243 19.05 -0.22 -11.65
N GLY A 244 18.31 0.73 -12.24
CA GLY A 244 17.55 0.56 -13.48
C GLY A 244 17.47 1.85 -14.30
N ARG A 245 16.64 1.86 -15.34
CA ARG A 245 16.50 3.01 -16.27
C ARG A 245 16.23 4.35 -15.57
N PRO A 246 15.38 4.43 -14.51
CA PRO A 246 15.17 5.72 -13.84
C PRO A 246 16.44 6.32 -13.23
N HIS A 247 17.37 5.49 -12.75
CA HIS A 247 18.65 5.93 -12.20
C HIS A 247 19.58 6.49 -13.27
N ILE A 248 19.64 5.81 -14.43
CA ILE A 248 20.37 6.31 -15.60
C ILE A 248 19.78 7.64 -16.04
N ALA A 249 18.44 7.75 -16.13
CA ALA A 249 17.76 9.00 -16.46
C ALA A 249 18.10 10.13 -15.48
N ARG A 250 18.16 9.84 -14.17
CA ARG A 250 18.53 10.82 -13.14
C ARG A 250 19.95 11.35 -13.36
N LEU A 251 20.93 10.47 -13.58
CA LEU A 251 22.30 10.90 -13.91
C LEU A 251 22.37 11.68 -15.24
N MET A 252 21.58 11.31 -16.24
CA MET A 252 21.50 12.08 -17.50
C MET A 252 21.01 13.51 -17.27
N ILE A 253 20.05 13.71 -16.35
CA ILE A 253 19.54 15.03 -15.97
C ILE A 253 20.60 15.81 -15.18
N GLU A 254 21.20 15.19 -14.17
CA GLU A 254 22.24 15.81 -13.33
C GLU A 254 23.44 16.27 -14.15
N LYS A 255 23.86 15.47 -15.14
CA LYS A 255 24.94 15.81 -16.08
C LYS A 255 24.48 16.67 -17.26
N SER A 256 23.23 17.15 -17.24
CA SER A 256 22.66 18.06 -18.25
C SER A 256 22.64 17.51 -19.69
N TYR A 257 22.63 16.19 -19.87
CA TYR A 257 22.42 15.55 -21.18
C TYR A 257 20.98 15.66 -21.66
N VAL A 258 20.03 15.76 -20.73
CA VAL A 258 18.59 15.91 -20.99
C VAL A 258 17.97 16.85 -19.96
N SER A 259 16.86 17.48 -20.34
CA SER A 259 16.13 18.44 -19.49
C SER A 259 15.22 17.80 -18.44
N GLY A 260 14.91 16.51 -18.58
CA GLY A 260 14.03 15.80 -17.65
C GLY A 260 13.79 14.34 -18.03
N PHE A 261 13.04 13.64 -17.17
CA PHE A 261 12.73 12.21 -17.32
C PHE A 261 12.04 11.89 -18.65
N GLN A 262 11.06 12.71 -19.06
CA GLN A 262 10.33 12.50 -20.30
C GLN A 262 11.27 12.51 -21.51
N GLU A 263 12.23 13.43 -21.56
CA GLU A 263 13.21 13.49 -22.64
C GLU A 263 14.17 12.28 -22.59
N ALA A 264 14.63 11.90 -21.42
CA ALA A 264 15.51 10.73 -21.23
C ALA A 264 14.86 9.45 -21.80
N PHE A 265 13.61 9.20 -21.43
CA PHE A 265 12.87 8.02 -21.90
C PHE A 265 12.46 8.13 -23.36
N TYR A 266 12.02 9.30 -23.83
CA TYR A 266 11.58 9.45 -25.23
C TYR A 266 12.73 9.35 -26.24
N LYS A 267 13.91 9.86 -25.90
CA LYS A 267 15.05 9.89 -26.84
C LYS A 267 15.99 8.69 -26.71
N TYR A 268 16.19 8.15 -25.51
CA TYR A 268 17.30 7.23 -25.25
C TYR A 268 16.90 5.92 -24.55
N LEU A 269 16.06 5.97 -23.51
CA LEU A 269 15.87 4.84 -22.59
C LEU A 269 14.54 4.07 -22.76
N GLY A 270 13.57 4.65 -23.46
CA GLY A 270 12.26 4.06 -23.71
C GLY A 270 12.34 2.83 -24.60
N ASN A 271 11.24 2.11 -24.76
CA ASN A 271 11.21 0.95 -25.66
C ASN A 271 11.60 1.41 -27.08
N GLU A 272 12.36 0.57 -27.79
CA GLU A 272 12.88 0.85 -29.14
C GLU A 272 13.86 2.03 -29.27
N CYS A 273 14.19 2.72 -28.17
CA CYS A 273 15.18 3.81 -28.18
C CYS A 273 16.63 3.27 -28.27
N PRO A 274 17.61 4.10 -28.66
CA PRO A 274 18.98 3.65 -28.94
C PRO A 274 19.64 2.88 -27.79
N ALA A 275 19.45 3.30 -26.55
CA ALA A 275 20.04 2.64 -25.38
C ALA A 275 19.17 1.52 -24.81
N PHE A 276 18.00 1.23 -25.38
CA PHE A 276 17.08 0.23 -24.85
C PHE A 276 17.63 -1.19 -24.97
N VAL A 277 17.68 -1.89 -23.85
CA VAL A 277 17.95 -3.33 -23.80
C VAL A 277 16.78 -3.99 -23.11
N SER A 278 16.18 -5.00 -23.78
CA SER A 278 15.02 -5.70 -23.25
C SER A 278 15.36 -6.44 -21.96
N LYS A 279 14.39 -6.46 -21.02
CA LYS A 279 14.50 -7.18 -19.75
C LYS A 279 13.94 -8.59 -19.93
N GLU A 280 14.62 -9.43 -20.70
CA GLU A 280 14.10 -10.76 -21.03
C GLU A 280 14.71 -11.85 -20.19
N ILE A 281 14.07 -12.28 -19.10
CA ILE A 281 14.47 -13.55 -18.48
C ILE A 281 13.30 -14.34 -17.89
N TYR A 282 12.50 -13.75 -16.99
CA TYR A 282 11.62 -14.55 -16.14
C TYR A 282 10.20 -14.69 -16.68
N ASN A 283 9.72 -15.93 -16.71
CA ASN A 283 8.33 -16.24 -16.99
C ASN A 283 7.47 -15.92 -15.75
N TYR A 284 6.30 -15.31 -15.94
CA TYR A 284 5.38 -15.02 -14.82
C TYR A 284 5.00 -16.28 -14.03
N ARG A 285 4.95 -17.45 -14.67
CA ARG A 285 4.65 -18.73 -14.00
C ARG A 285 5.72 -19.12 -12.99
N GLU A 286 6.99 -18.89 -13.32
CA GLU A 286 8.12 -19.15 -12.41
C GLU A 286 8.04 -18.18 -11.22
N ILE A 287 7.78 -16.90 -11.50
CA ILE A 287 7.62 -15.87 -10.46
C ILE A 287 6.44 -16.19 -9.52
N ILE A 288 5.27 -16.52 -10.07
CA ILE A 288 4.10 -16.91 -9.28
C ILE A 288 4.48 -18.08 -8.37
N ASN A 289 5.09 -19.13 -8.93
CA ASN A 289 5.49 -20.29 -8.15
C ASN A 289 6.48 -19.93 -7.01
N THR A 290 7.48 -19.08 -7.27
CA THR A 290 8.44 -18.66 -6.24
C THR A 290 7.78 -17.85 -5.12
N VAL A 291 6.91 -16.90 -5.46
CA VAL A 291 6.17 -16.11 -4.44
C VAL A 291 5.22 -17.00 -3.63
N LYS A 292 4.58 -17.98 -4.28
CA LYS A 292 3.75 -18.97 -3.59
C LYS A 292 4.57 -19.84 -2.63
N GLN A 293 5.79 -20.22 -3.01
CA GLN A 293 6.71 -20.98 -2.15
C GLN A 293 7.19 -20.17 -0.94
N SER A 294 7.21 -18.83 -1.02
CA SER A 294 7.45 -17.97 0.14
C SER A 294 6.21 -17.77 1.02
N GLY A 295 5.10 -18.46 0.74
CA GLY A 295 3.83 -18.29 1.45
C GLY A 295 3.08 -17.00 1.08
N GLY A 296 3.57 -16.26 0.09
CA GLY A 296 3.00 -14.99 -0.31
C GLY A 296 1.81 -15.14 -1.25
N MET A 297 1.06 -14.05 -1.39
CA MET A 297 -0.01 -13.88 -2.36
C MET A 297 0.51 -13.16 -3.60
N VAL A 298 -0.06 -13.47 -4.76
CA VAL A 298 0.43 -13.01 -6.06
C VAL A 298 -0.61 -12.17 -6.79
N PHE A 299 -0.22 -10.97 -7.19
CA PHE A 299 -1.08 -9.99 -7.83
C PHE A 299 -0.47 -9.45 -9.13
N LEU A 300 -1.29 -9.26 -10.16
CA LEU A 300 -0.85 -8.54 -11.36
C LEU A 300 -0.86 -7.03 -11.07
N ALA A 301 0.30 -6.38 -11.23
CA ALA A 301 0.44 -4.94 -10.99
C ALA A 301 -0.05 -4.13 -12.20
N HIS A 302 -0.69 -2.98 -11.93
CA HIS A 302 -1.06 -1.92 -12.87
C HIS A 302 -1.29 -2.38 -14.32
N PRO A 303 -2.34 -3.19 -14.60
CA PRO A 303 -2.53 -3.84 -15.90
C PRO A 303 -2.56 -2.89 -17.11
N ILE A 304 -2.83 -1.59 -16.88
CA ILE A 304 -2.78 -0.56 -17.92
C ILE A 304 -1.44 -0.52 -18.69
N THR A 305 -0.33 -0.87 -18.03
CA THR A 305 1.01 -0.83 -18.63
C THR A 305 1.24 -1.93 -19.66
N LEU A 306 0.42 -2.99 -19.65
CA LEU A 306 0.49 -4.07 -20.64
C LEU A 306 -0.04 -3.65 -22.01
N MET A 307 -0.81 -2.56 -22.08
CA MET A 307 -1.43 -2.03 -23.32
C MET A 307 -2.19 -3.12 -24.10
N LEU A 308 -2.87 -4.01 -23.37
CA LEU A 308 -3.67 -5.08 -23.94
C LEU A 308 -5.11 -4.62 -24.15
N GLU A 309 -5.70 -5.09 -25.25
CA GLU A 309 -7.14 -5.02 -25.45
C GLU A 309 -7.88 -5.88 -24.41
N GLU A 310 -9.14 -5.53 -24.14
CA GLU A 310 -9.97 -6.14 -23.08
C GLU A 310 -9.99 -7.68 -23.13
N ASP A 311 -10.24 -8.27 -24.30
CA ASP A 311 -10.28 -9.74 -24.46
C ASP A 311 -8.92 -10.39 -24.20
N ALA A 312 -7.83 -9.76 -24.63
CA ALA A 312 -6.48 -10.27 -24.40
C ALA A 312 -6.10 -10.19 -22.92
N LEU A 313 -6.48 -9.10 -22.25
CA LEU A 313 -6.30 -8.93 -20.80
C LEU A 313 -7.10 -9.97 -20.01
N PHE A 314 -8.36 -10.22 -20.37
CA PHE A 314 -9.16 -11.26 -19.71
C PHE A 314 -8.53 -12.65 -19.85
N ASN A 315 -8.09 -13.00 -21.06
CA ASN A 315 -7.44 -14.29 -21.31
C ASN A 315 -6.12 -14.42 -20.56
N LEU A 316 -5.33 -13.34 -20.48
CA LEU A 316 -4.11 -13.32 -19.68
C LEU A 316 -4.41 -13.55 -18.19
N LEU A 317 -5.38 -12.82 -17.62
CA LEU A 317 -5.77 -12.99 -16.22
C LEU A 317 -6.25 -14.41 -15.93
N LYS A 318 -7.01 -15.01 -16.86
CA LYS A 318 -7.44 -16.40 -16.76
C LYS A 318 -6.24 -17.35 -16.75
N ASP A 319 -5.30 -17.17 -17.66
CA ASP A 319 -4.10 -18.02 -17.74
C ASP A 319 -3.19 -17.87 -16.51
N MET A 320 -3.03 -16.64 -16.01
CA MET A 320 -2.30 -16.37 -14.77
C MET A 320 -3.02 -16.95 -13.55
N LYS A 321 -4.37 -16.92 -13.51
CA LYS A 321 -5.15 -17.60 -12.47
C LYS A 321 -4.88 -19.11 -12.47
N ASP A 322 -4.88 -19.74 -13.64
CA ASP A 322 -4.55 -21.17 -13.76
C ASP A 322 -3.10 -21.47 -13.31
N ALA A 323 -2.21 -20.47 -13.36
CA ALA A 323 -0.85 -20.54 -12.83
C ALA A 323 -0.72 -20.26 -11.32
N GLY A 324 -1.78 -19.78 -10.65
CA GLY A 324 -1.79 -19.49 -9.21
C GLY A 324 -1.87 -18.01 -8.84
N LEU A 325 -2.29 -17.12 -9.75
CA LEU A 325 -2.58 -15.72 -9.43
C LEU A 325 -3.73 -15.62 -8.41
N ASP A 326 -3.55 -14.82 -7.35
CA ASP A 326 -4.58 -14.57 -6.33
C ASP A 326 -5.43 -13.36 -6.66
N GLY A 327 -4.83 -12.33 -7.27
CA GLY A 327 -5.53 -11.07 -7.47
C GLY A 327 -4.94 -10.17 -8.53
N VAL A 328 -5.52 -8.98 -8.63
CA VAL A 328 -5.12 -7.94 -9.57
C VAL A 328 -5.23 -6.57 -8.93
N GLU A 329 -4.27 -5.69 -9.25
CA GLU A 329 -4.32 -4.29 -8.85
C GLU A 329 -5.40 -3.55 -9.65
N ILE A 330 -6.48 -3.20 -8.96
CA ILE A 330 -7.64 -2.53 -9.53
C ILE A 330 -7.44 -1.01 -9.49
N TRP A 331 -6.98 -0.47 -8.37
CA TRP A 331 -6.79 0.98 -8.20
C TRP A 331 -5.31 1.33 -8.20
N ASN A 332 -4.92 2.21 -9.12
CA ASN A 332 -3.54 2.67 -9.28
C ASN A 332 -3.52 4.11 -9.80
N SER A 333 -2.46 4.87 -9.48
CA SER A 333 -2.28 6.27 -9.90
C SER A 333 -2.23 6.49 -11.43
N SER A 334 -2.10 5.44 -12.22
CA SER A 334 -2.09 5.49 -13.69
C SER A 334 -3.38 4.94 -14.32
N GLN A 335 -4.26 4.32 -13.53
CA GLN A 335 -5.36 3.50 -14.03
C GLN A 335 -6.67 4.28 -14.18
N LYS A 336 -7.25 4.27 -15.39
CA LYS A 336 -8.48 5.00 -15.72
C LYS A 336 -9.74 4.26 -15.26
N ASP A 337 -10.82 5.00 -14.96
CA ASP A 337 -12.12 4.45 -14.54
C ASP A 337 -12.66 3.34 -15.44
N SER A 338 -12.49 3.47 -16.76
CA SER A 338 -12.95 2.46 -17.72
C SER A 338 -12.28 1.11 -17.47
N LEU A 339 -10.97 1.11 -17.25
CA LEU A 339 -10.21 -0.11 -16.96
C LEU A 339 -10.47 -0.60 -15.54
N ILE A 340 -10.62 0.29 -14.55
CA ILE A 340 -11.03 -0.08 -13.17
C ILE A 340 -12.34 -0.89 -13.22
N LYS A 341 -13.34 -0.40 -13.96
CA LYS A 341 -14.63 -1.09 -14.09
C LYS A 341 -14.47 -2.47 -14.71
N VAL A 342 -13.74 -2.56 -15.83
CA VAL A 342 -13.48 -3.82 -16.54
C VAL A 342 -12.75 -4.82 -15.66
N LEU A 343 -11.68 -4.40 -14.97
CA LEU A 343 -10.90 -5.26 -14.10
C LEU A 343 -11.71 -5.75 -12.89
N ARG A 344 -12.60 -4.94 -12.33
CA ARG A 344 -13.50 -5.40 -11.25
C ARG A 344 -14.47 -6.48 -11.73
N GLU A 345 -15.00 -6.35 -12.94
CA GLU A 345 -15.85 -7.37 -13.55
C GLU A 345 -15.05 -8.66 -13.83
N TYR A 346 -13.80 -8.53 -14.28
CA TYR A 346 -12.93 -9.66 -14.54
C TYR A 346 -12.54 -10.37 -13.26
N ALA A 347 -12.16 -9.62 -12.22
CA ALA A 347 -11.84 -10.16 -10.92
C ALA A 347 -13.03 -10.90 -10.30
N ALA A 348 -14.25 -10.38 -10.44
CA ALA A 348 -15.44 -11.10 -10.00
C ALA A 348 -15.71 -12.39 -10.80
N LYS A 349 -15.60 -12.35 -12.14
CA LYS A 349 -15.80 -13.54 -13.00
C LYS A 349 -14.76 -14.62 -12.76
N LEU A 350 -13.53 -14.20 -12.50
CA LEU A 350 -12.39 -15.07 -12.27
C LEU A 350 -12.15 -15.30 -10.78
N ASP A 351 -13.01 -14.89 -9.86
CA ASP A 351 -12.81 -15.06 -8.40
C ASP A 351 -11.36 -14.71 -7.98
N LEU A 352 -10.91 -13.52 -8.39
CA LEU A 352 -9.62 -12.92 -8.08
C LEU A 352 -9.83 -11.81 -7.05
N MET A 353 -8.87 -11.66 -6.15
CA MET A 353 -8.84 -10.60 -5.17
C MET A 353 -8.54 -9.24 -5.80
N MET A 354 -9.05 -8.18 -5.19
CA MET A 354 -8.84 -6.81 -5.62
C MET A 354 -7.86 -6.13 -4.66
N SER A 355 -6.79 -5.55 -5.21
CA SER A 355 -5.86 -4.69 -4.48
C SER A 355 -5.80 -3.29 -5.08
N GLY A 356 -5.07 -2.39 -4.41
CA GLY A 356 -4.73 -1.09 -4.95
C GLY A 356 -3.57 -0.45 -4.22
N GLY A 357 -2.82 0.36 -4.95
CA GLY A 357 -1.69 1.10 -4.42
C GLY A 357 -1.38 2.29 -5.30
N SER A 358 -0.62 3.23 -4.77
CA SER A 358 -0.34 4.47 -5.47
C SER A 358 0.75 4.32 -6.53
N ASP A 359 1.56 3.27 -6.46
CA ASP A 359 2.78 3.10 -7.26
C ASP A 359 3.71 4.32 -7.10
N PHE A 360 3.83 4.76 -5.83
CA PHE A 360 4.57 5.97 -5.44
C PHE A 360 6.08 5.76 -5.56
N HIS A 361 6.75 6.70 -6.21
CA HIS A 361 8.21 6.74 -6.41
C HIS A 361 8.81 8.10 -5.97
N GLY A 362 8.08 8.82 -5.12
CA GLY A 362 8.38 10.20 -4.74
C GLY A 362 8.62 11.11 -5.95
N HIS A 363 9.75 11.82 -5.96
CA HIS A 363 9.96 12.86 -6.97
C HIS A 363 10.25 12.33 -8.39
N ASN A 364 10.46 11.01 -8.55
CA ASN A 364 10.55 10.38 -9.87
C ASN A 364 9.17 10.31 -10.56
N LYS A 365 8.07 10.32 -9.79
CA LYS A 365 6.69 10.36 -10.28
C LYS A 365 5.88 11.45 -9.56
N ASN A 366 6.24 12.71 -9.80
CA ASN A 366 5.64 13.91 -9.17
C ASN A 366 4.10 14.02 -9.25
N SER A 367 3.45 13.35 -10.19
CA SER A 367 1.98 13.34 -10.30
C SER A 367 1.29 12.35 -9.35
N THR A 368 2.02 11.38 -8.82
CA THR A 368 1.48 10.37 -7.89
C THR A 368 1.40 10.91 -6.47
N ARG A 369 0.43 10.42 -5.70
CA ARG A 369 0.30 10.75 -4.28
C ARG A 369 0.06 9.47 -3.50
N MET A 370 0.82 9.29 -2.43
CA MET A 370 0.72 8.14 -1.55
C MET A 370 -0.72 7.94 -1.05
N GLY A 371 -1.20 6.70 -1.10
CA GLY A 371 -2.54 6.27 -0.70
C GLY A 371 -3.67 6.72 -1.62
N LYS A 372 -3.37 7.19 -2.84
CA LYS A 372 -4.39 7.71 -3.76
C LYS A 372 -4.40 7.03 -5.13
N ASP A 373 -5.59 6.98 -5.72
CA ASP A 373 -5.82 6.54 -7.10
C ASP A 373 -5.53 7.65 -8.13
N TYR A 374 -5.73 7.33 -9.41
CA TYR A 374 -5.59 8.24 -10.54
C TYR A 374 -6.36 9.57 -10.39
N TYR A 375 -7.51 9.57 -9.72
CA TYR A 375 -8.35 10.75 -9.53
C TYR A 375 -8.04 11.51 -8.24
N GLY A 376 -7.09 11.01 -7.44
CA GLY A 376 -6.75 11.57 -6.14
C GLY A 376 -7.71 11.16 -5.03
N ASN A 377 -8.56 10.14 -5.25
CA ASN A 377 -9.37 9.55 -4.19
C ASN A 377 -8.49 8.69 -3.28
N TRP A 378 -8.85 8.62 -2.01
CA TRP A 378 -8.18 7.73 -1.06
C TRP A 378 -8.47 6.27 -1.38
N LEU A 379 -7.41 5.47 -1.39
CA LEU A 379 -7.49 4.03 -1.35
C LEU A 379 -7.85 3.61 0.06
N THR A 380 -8.86 2.76 0.17
CA THR A 380 -9.42 2.32 1.44
C THR A 380 -9.64 0.81 1.43
N GLN A 381 -9.54 0.19 2.61
CA GLN A 381 -9.64 -1.26 2.77
C GLN A 381 -10.94 -1.86 2.20
N ASP A 382 -12.06 -1.13 2.25
CA ASP A 382 -13.36 -1.57 1.75
C ASP A 382 -13.45 -1.68 0.22
N LEU A 383 -12.54 -1.03 -0.50
CA LEU A 383 -12.38 -1.22 -1.94
C LEU A 383 -11.74 -2.58 -2.22
N MET A 384 -10.94 -3.09 -1.29
CA MET A 384 -10.06 -4.24 -1.49
C MET A 384 -10.63 -5.52 -0.86
N SER A 385 -10.07 -6.66 -1.22
CA SER A 385 -10.48 -7.94 -0.65
C SER A 385 -10.11 -8.05 0.83
N PRO A 386 -11.04 -8.41 1.74
CA PRO A 386 -10.78 -8.49 3.18
C PRO A 386 -9.60 -9.41 3.56
N SER A 387 -9.46 -10.53 2.85
CA SER A 387 -8.40 -11.53 3.04
C SER A 387 -6.98 -11.01 2.81
N LEU A 388 -6.80 -9.82 2.20
CA LEU A 388 -5.49 -9.16 2.12
C LEU A 388 -5.00 -8.67 3.48
N PHE A 389 -5.92 -8.46 4.42
CA PHE A 389 -5.71 -7.82 5.70
C PHE A 389 -5.99 -8.75 6.88
N GLU A 390 -6.38 -9.99 6.64
CA GLU A 390 -6.36 -11.05 7.65
C GLU A 390 -4.93 -11.61 7.69
#